data_AF-A0A7C2KJT6-F1
#
_entry.id   AF-A0A7C2KJT6-F1
#
_cell.length_a   1.000
_cell.length_b   1.000
_cell.length_c   1.000
_cell.angle_alpha   90.00
_cell.angle_beta   90.00
_cell.angle_gamma   90.00
#
_symmetry.space_group_name_H-M   'P 1'
#
loop_
_entity.id
_entity.type
_entity.pdbx_description
1 polymer ?
#
loop_
_entity_poly.entity_id
_entity_poly.type
_entity_poly.pdbx_seq_one_letter_code
_entity_poly.pdbx_strand_id
1 'polypeptide(L)'
;TWEPCTSQYLLRTGYKTIFNLLDKVPKYPWYVIVVRNEFLKKHRDKVIKVLKAHQEAIDILNSDPEGANRIIANAFKISPIKVDGKEISSAEIVKEARKRVGFQSQFVEADMKFFADLMKYSKSLGFLKKNMKPEDLVDRSLLKEAGIK
;
A
#
# COMPACT_ATOMS: atom_id res chain seq x y z
N THR A 1 2.73 4.74 -14.99
CA THR A 1 2.21 5.57 -13.88
C THR A 1 1.57 4.68 -12.83
N TRP A 2 1.25 5.23 -11.66
CA TRP A 2 0.62 4.54 -10.53
C TRP A 2 -0.74 5.14 -10.17
N GLU A 3 -1.45 4.52 -9.24
CA GLU A 3 -2.73 5.05 -8.75
C GLU A 3 -2.55 6.37 -7.99
N PRO A 4 -3.52 7.30 -8.07
CA PRO A 4 -4.79 7.22 -8.80
C PRO A 4 -4.68 7.60 -10.28
N CYS A 5 -3.51 8.04 -10.74
CA CYS A 5 -3.31 8.52 -12.11
C CYS A 5 -3.59 7.43 -13.16
N THR A 6 -3.20 6.17 -12.89
CA THR A 6 -3.54 5.03 -13.76
C THR A 6 -5.05 4.94 -14.00
N SER A 7 -5.85 4.97 -12.94
CA SER A 7 -7.32 4.98 -13.05
C SER A 7 -7.84 6.19 -13.80
N GLN A 8 -7.30 7.38 -13.54
CA GLN A 8 -7.72 8.60 -14.24
C GLN A 8 -7.49 8.50 -15.76
N TYR A 9 -6.40 7.87 -16.20
CA TYR A 9 -6.16 7.63 -17.63
C TYR A 9 -7.07 6.54 -18.18
N LEU A 10 -7.25 5.42 -17.49
CA LEU A 10 -8.08 4.31 -17.97
C LEU A 10 -9.56 4.66 -18.07
N LEU A 11 -10.03 5.60 -17.24
CA LEU A 11 -11.39 6.12 -17.29
C LEU A 11 -11.60 7.13 -18.45
N ARG A 12 -10.52 7.58 -19.10
CA ARG A 12 -10.58 8.41 -20.31
C ARG A 12 -10.55 7.54 -21.55
N THR A 13 -11.11 8.06 -22.64
CA THR A 13 -11.05 7.41 -23.96
C THR A 13 -9.61 7.44 -24.51
N GLY A 14 -9.21 6.38 -25.24
CA GLY A 14 -7.94 6.31 -25.95
C GLY A 14 -6.73 5.78 -25.16
N TYR A 15 -6.89 5.42 -23.89
CA TYR A 15 -5.80 4.86 -23.07
C TYR A 15 -5.99 3.36 -22.83
N LYS A 16 -4.88 2.62 -22.81
CA LYS A 16 -4.84 1.21 -22.42
C LYS A 16 -3.59 0.91 -21.60
N THR A 17 -3.70 -0.05 -20.69
CA THR A 17 -2.55 -0.58 -19.96
C THR A 17 -1.70 -1.43 -20.89
N ILE A 18 -0.42 -1.08 -21.06
CA ILE A 18 0.55 -1.87 -21.83
C ILE A 18 1.18 -2.96 -20.96
N PHE A 19 1.40 -2.65 -19.69
CA PHE A 19 1.95 -3.57 -18.70
C PHE A 19 1.37 -3.26 -17.33
N ASN A 20 0.84 -4.28 -16.65
CA ASN A 20 0.38 -4.19 -15.27
C ASN A 20 1.33 -5.00 -14.38
N LEU A 21 2.03 -4.34 -13.46
CA LEU A 21 2.97 -5.03 -12.57
C LEU A 21 2.30 -6.12 -11.74
N LEU A 22 1.01 -5.92 -11.39
CA LEU A 22 0.26 -6.87 -10.57
C LEU A 22 0.05 -8.22 -11.27
N ASP A 23 0.12 -8.27 -12.60
CA ASP A 23 0.05 -9.52 -13.36
C ASP A 23 1.33 -10.35 -13.21
N LYS A 24 2.43 -9.72 -12.79
CA LYS A 24 3.74 -10.38 -12.58
C LYS A 24 4.08 -10.57 -11.11
N VAL A 25 3.68 -9.62 -10.27
CA VAL A 25 3.91 -9.67 -8.83
C VAL A 25 2.58 -9.36 -8.16
N PRO A 26 1.68 -10.34 -8.01
CA PRO A 26 0.40 -10.10 -7.36
C PRO A 26 0.60 -9.78 -5.88
N LYS A 27 -0.15 -8.80 -5.36
CA LYS A 27 -0.20 -8.43 -3.93
C LYS A 27 1.16 -8.10 -3.29
N TYR A 28 2.14 -7.60 -4.05
CA TYR A 28 3.42 -7.19 -3.45
C TYR A 28 3.24 -6.06 -2.43
N PRO A 29 4.03 -6.05 -1.35
CA PRO A 29 3.95 -5.01 -0.34
C PRO A 29 4.50 -3.69 -0.89
N TRP A 30 3.72 -2.61 -0.75
CA TRP A 30 4.10 -1.29 -1.24
C TRP A 30 4.36 -0.30 -0.10
N TYR A 31 3.38 -0.14 0.79
CA TYR A 31 3.48 0.78 1.92
C TYR A 31 3.96 0.04 3.17
N VAL A 32 4.84 0.68 3.92
CA VAL A 32 5.41 0.16 5.16
C VAL A 32 5.22 1.16 6.29
N ILE A 33 5.03 0.65 7.51
CA ILE A 33 5.03 1.46 8.72
C ILE A 33 6.45 1.46 9.28
N VAL A 34 7.03 2.64 9.44
CA VAL A 34 8.38 2.80 10.00
C VAL A 34 8.29 3.59 11.29
N VAL A 35 8.98 3.10 12.32
CA VAL A 35 9.13 3.78 13.61
C VAL A 35 10.62 3.99 13.92
N ARG A 36 10.95 5.12 14.54
CA ARG A 36 12.32 5.37 15.02
C ARG A 36 12.62 4.46 16.20
N ASN A 37 13.80 3.84 16.22
CA ASN A 37 14.25 2.96 17.31
C ASN A 37 14.11 3.60 18.70
N GLU A 38 14.49 4.88 18.85
CA GLU A 38 14.39 5.60 20.12
C GLU A 38 12.95 5.80 20.60
N PHE A 39 12.01 5.99 19.67
CA PHE A 39 10.59 6.08 20.00
C PHE A 39 10.05 4.71 20.41
N LEU A 40 10.41 3.66 19.66
CA LEU A 40 9.99 2.29 19.96
C LEU A 40 10.45 1.83 21.35
N LYS A 41 11.69 2.14 21.74
CA LYS A 41 12.23 1.81 23.08
C LYS A 41 11.42 2.44 24.22
N LYS A 42 10.97 3.69 24.03
CA LYS A 42 10.30 4.49 25.08
C LYS A 42 8.78 4.35 25.07
N HIS A 43 8.20 4.02 23.92
CA HIS A 43 6.77 4.09 23.66
C HIS A 43 6.26 2.87 22.91
N ARG A 44 6.78 1.68 23.25
CA ARG A 44 6.38 0.42 22.63
C ARG A 44 4.86 0.21 22.67
N ASP A 45 4.23 0.48 23.80
CA ASP A 45 2.78 0.39 23.99
C ASP A 45 2.00 1.24 22.97
N LYS A 46 2.49 2.45 22.66
CA LYS A 46 1.87 3.33 21.66
C LYS A 46 2.06 2.80 20.25
N VAL A 47 3.23 2.22 19.94
CA VAL A 47 3.47 1.56 18.64
C VAL A 47 2.49 0.41 18.45
N ILE A 48 2.31 -0.45 19.46
CA ILE A 48 1.35 -1.55 19.40
C ILE A 48 -0.08 -1.03 19.22
N LYS A 49 -0.47 0.05 19.91
CA LYS A 49 -1.78 0.70 19.69
C LYS A 49 -1.96 1.18 18.25
N VAL A 50 -0.94 1.77 17.64
CA VAL A 50 -0.99 2.19 16.21
C VAL A 50 -1.17 0.99 15.30
N LEU A 51 -0.46 -0.12 15.53
CA LEU A 51 -0.61 -1.33 14.71
C LEU A 51 -2.03 -1.92 14.80
N LYS A 52 -2.61 -1.96 16.00
CA LYS A 52 -4.00 -2.40 16.20
C LYS A 52 -4.99 -1.48 15.51
N ALA A 53 -4.85 -0.16 15.68
CA ALA A 53 -5.70 0.81 14.99
C ALA A 53 -5.56 0.72 13.46
N HIS A 54 -4.37 0.40 12.95
CA HIS A 54 -4.15 0.18 11.53
C HIS A 54 -4.88 -1.06 11.00
N GLN A 55 -4.83 -2.18 11.74
CA GLN A 55 -5.62 -3.38 11.45
C GLN A 55 -7.12 -3.06 11.41
N GLU A 56 -7.65 -2.40 12.44
CA GLU A 56 -9.06 -2.01 12.50
C GLU A 56 -9.47 -1.10 11.34
N ALA A 57 -8.62 -0.14 10.97
CA ALA A 57 -8.86 0.72 9.81
C ALA A 57 -8.92 -0.08 8.49
N ILE A 58 -8.05 -1.07 8.32
CA ILE A 58 -8.08 -1.98 7.16
C ILE A 58 -9.37 -2.79 7.14
N ASP A 59 -9.80 -3.31 8.28
CA ASP A 59 -11.04 -4.08 8.39
C ASP A 59 -12.27 -3.23 8.04
N ILE A 60 -12.29 -1.96 8.45
CA ILE A 60 -13.33 -0.99 8.04
C ILE A 60 -13.29 -0.75 6.52
N LEU A 61 -12.11 -0.50 5.95
CA LEU A 61 -11.97 -0.23 4.51
C LEU A 61 -12.39 -1.43 3.64
N ASN A 62 -12.22 -2.65 4.15
CA ASN A 62 -12.57 -3.88 3.47
C ASN A 62 -14.05 -4.27 3.65
N SER A 63 -14.67 -3.92 4.79
CA SER A 63 -16.08 -4.26 5.08
C SER A 63 -17.09 -3.31 4.43
N ASP A 64 -16.73 -2.05 4.18
CA ASP A 64 -17.55 -1.08 3.42
C ASP A 64 -16.78 -0.53 2.20
N PRO A 65 -16.83 -1.20 1.03
CA PRO A 65 -16.13 -0.74 -0.15
C PRO A 65 -16.56 0.64 -0.63
N GLU A 66 -17.84 1.02 -0.50
CA GLU A 66 -18.31 2.32 -0.97
C GLU A 66 -17.87 3.46 -0.06
N GLY A 67 -18.01 3.28 1.25
CA GLY A 67 -17.48 4.22 2.25
C GLY A 67 -15.97 4.36 2.15
N ALA A 68 -15.26 3.25 1.97
CA ALA A 68 -13.82 3.26 1.75
C ALA A 68 -13.42 4.10 0.52
N ASN A 69 -14.15 4.01 -0.60
CA ASN A 69 -13.87 4.83 -1.79
C ASN A 69 -13.98 6.34 -1.47
N ARG A 70 -15.00 6.73 -0.69
CA ARG A 70 -15.20 8.12 -0.26
C ARG A 70 -14.09 8.58 0.70
N ILE A 71 -13.76 7.76 1.69
CA ILE A 71 -12.70 8.04 2.68
C ILE A 71 -11.36 8.26 1.96
N ILE A 72 -10.99 7.34 1.07
CA ILE A 72 -9.72 7.41 0.32
C ILE A 72 -9.73 8.61 -0.63
N ALA A 73 -10.81 8.84 -1.37
CA ALA A 73 -10.92 9.99 -2.28
C ALA A 73 -10.70 11.31 -1.54
N ASN A 74 -11.32 11.45 -0.35
CA ASN A 74 -11.16 12.62 0.50
C ASN A 74 -9.74 12.73 1.09
N ALA A 75 -9.20 11.65 1.65
CA ALA A 75 -7.88 11.63 2.27
C ALA A 75 -6.76 12.01 1.30
N PHE A 76 -6.84 11.54 0.06
CA PHE A 76 -5.86 11.84 -1.00
C PHE A 76 -6.23 13.07 -1.84
N LYS A 77 -7.33 13.77 -1.50
CA LYS A 77 -7.82 14.95 -2.23
C LYS A 77 -7.93 14.70 -3.74
N ILE A 78 -8.42 13.52 -4.11
CA ILE A 78 -8.56 13.13 -5.51
C ILE A 78 -9.62 14.03 -6.14
N SER A 79 -9.27 14.71 -7.23
CA SER A 79 -10.21 15.53 -7.98
C SER A 79 -11.02 14.68 -8.97
N PRO A 80 -12.30 15.02 -9.21
CA PRO A 80 -13.08 14.41 -10.28
C PRO A 80 -12.47 14.75 -11.65
N ILE A 81 -12.81 13.97 -12.66
CA ILE A 81 -12.38 14.20 -14.04
C ILE A 81 -13.57 14.34 -14.97
N LYS A 82 -13.40 15.10 -16.06
CA LYS A 82 -14.38 15.16 -17.15
C LYS A 82 -13.92 14.33 -18.34
N VAL A 83 -14.85 13.53 -18.87
CA VAL A 83 -14.66 12.66 -20.04
C VAL A 83 -15.91 12.81 -20.92
N ASP A 84 -15.73 13.26 -22.16
CA ASP A 84 -16.81 13.42 -23.15
C ASP A 84 -18.03 14.19 -22.61
N GLY A 85 -17.78 15.25 -21.83
CA GLY A 85 -18.82 16.08 -21.22
C GLY A 85 -19.46 15.51 -19.95
N LYS A 86 -19.14 14.27 -19.56
CA LYS A 86 -19.59 13.64 -18.30
C LYS A 86 -18.54 13.79 -17.21
N GLU A 87 -18.98 14.05 -15.99
CA GLU A 87 -18.11 14.06 -14.83
C GLU A 87 -18.04 12.66 -14.22
N ILE A 88 -16.81 12.23 -13.90
CA ILE A 88 -16.52 11.01 -13.17
C ILE A 88 -16.04 11.42 -11.78
N SER A 89 -16.73 10.94 -10.76
CA SER A 89 -16.48 11.32 -9.38
C SER A 89 -15.14 10.78 -8.86
N SER A 90 -14.59 11.44 -7.84
CA SER A 90 -13.38 10.97 -7.15
C SER A 90 -13.52 9.57 -6.56
N ALA A 91 -14.72 9.23 -6.07
CA ALA A 91 -15.01 7.89 -5.54
C ALA A 91 -15.00 6.82 -6.64
N GLU A 92 -15.45 7.14 -7.86
CA GLU A 92 -15.36 6.23 -9.01
C GLU A 92 -13.91 6.02 -9.46
N ILE A 93 -13.08 7.06 -9.41
CA ILE A 93 -11.64 6.94 -9.67
C ILE A 93 -11.01 5.99 -8.66
N VAL A 94 -11.34 6.11 -7.37
CA VAL A 94 -10.84 5.19 -6.34
C VAL A 94 -11.39 3.78 -6.53
N LYS A 95 -12.66 3.62 -6.89
CA LYS A 95 -13.27 2.32 -7.20
C LYS A 95 -12.50 1.61 -8.32
N GLU A 96 -12.13 2.34 -9.36
CA GLU A 96 -11.30 1.82 -10.45
C GLU A 96 -9.89 1.45 -9.96
N ALA A 97 -9.27 2.29 -9.14
CA ALA A 97 -7.94 2.04 -8.57
C ALA A 97 -7.91 0.77 -7.70
N ARG A 98 -8.97 0.56 -6.92
CA ARG A 98 -9.10 -0.58 -5.99
C ARG A 98 -9.32 -1.93 -6.67
N LYS A 99 -9.55 -1.97 -7.98
CA LYS A 99 -9.43 -3.21 -8.76
C LYS A 99 -7.99 -3.72 -8.81
N ARG A 100 -7.01 -2.84 -8.55
CA ARG A 100 -5.57 -3.11 -8.61
C ARG A 100 -4.92 -2.99 -7.23
N VAL A 101 -5.37 -2.06 -6.39
CA VAL A 101 -4.77 -1.79 -5.09
C VAL A 101 -5.71 -2.21 -3.96
N GLY A 102 -5.19 -2.98 -3.00
CA GLY A 102 -5.90 -3.40 -1.81
C GLY A 102 -5.13 -3.06 -0.54
N PHE A 103 -5.76 -3.30 0.62
CA PHE A 103 -5.13 -3.13 1.93
C PHE A 103 -5.15 -4.47 2.68
N GLN A 104 -3.99 -4.82 3.23
CA GLN A 104 -3.81 -6.01 4.04
C GLN A 104 -2.88 -5.65 5.19
N SER A 105 -3.24 -6.07 6.39
CA SER A 105 -2.43 -5.92 7.61
C SER A 105 -1.48 -7.10 7.83
N GLN A 106 -1.82 -8.27 7.28
CA GLN A 106 -1.04 -9.48 7.41
C GLN A 106 0.29 -9.34 6.67
N PHE A 107 1.34 -9.83 7.30
CA PHE A 107 2.71 -9.79 6.77
C PHE A 107 3.27 -11.22 6.70
N VAL A 108 3.40 -11.74 5.49
CA VAL A 108 3.71 -13.14 5.23
C VAL A 108 5.14 -13.32 4.72
N GLU A 109 5.60 -14.57 4.65
CA GLU A 109 6.97 -14.87 4.19
C GLU A 109 7.22 -14.44 2.73
N ALA A 110 6.18 -14.41 1.89
CA ALA A 110 6.29 -13.88 0.53
C ALA A 110 6.68 -12.39 0.51
N ASP A 111 6.28 -11.61 1.52
CA ASP A 111 6.65 -10.19 1.67
C ASP A 111 8.13 -10.05 2.04
N MET A 112 8.63 -10.91 2.93
CA MET A 112 10.06 -10.99 3.27
C MET A 112 10.90 -11.33 2.02
N LYS A 113 10.45 -12.32 1.24
CA LYS A 113 11.11 -12.67 -0.01
C LYS A 113 11.12 -11.50 -1.00
N PHE A 114 9.99 -10.81 -1.16
CA PHE A 114 9.91 -9.64 -2.02
C PHE A 114 10.93 -8.57 -1.61
N PHE A 115 11.06 -8.27 -0.32
CA PHE A 115 12.09 -7.33 0.15
C PHE A 115 13.52 -7.82 -0.09
N ALA A 116 13.79 -9.12 0.09
CA ALA A 116 15.10 -9.68 -0.22
C ALA A 116 15.45 -9.51 -1.71
N ASP A 117 14.52 -9.81 -2.61
CA ASP A 117 14.69 -9.65 -4.06
C ASP A 117 14.88 -8.16 -4.42
N LEU A 118 14.10 -7.26 -3.81
CA LEU A 118 14.21 -5.81 -4.01
C LEU A 118 15.56 -5.26 -3.52
N MET A 119 16.05 -5.72 -2.37
CA MET A 119 17.37 -5.36 -1.84
C MET A 119 18.48 -5.87 -2.76
N LYS A 120 18.39 -7.11 -3.24
CA LYS A 120 19.35 -7.67 -4.20
C LYS A 120 19.38 -6.86 -5.49
N TYR A 121 18.22 -6.50 -6.03
CA TYR A 121 18.13 -5.68 -7.24
C TYR A 121 18.67 -4.26 -7.01
N SER A 122 18.34 -3.64 -5.88
CA SER A 122 18.86 -2.33 -5.49
C SER A 122 20.38 -2.35 -5.31
N LYS A 123 20.95 -3.46 -4.83
CA LYS A 123 22.40 -3.68 -4.74
C LYS A 123 23.04 -3.82 -6.12
N SER A 124 22.43 -4.60 -7.03
CA SER A 124 22.96 -4.75 -8.40
C SER A 124 22.95 -3.45 -9.20
N LEU A 125 22.00 -2.55 -8.91
CA LEU A 125 21.93 -1.22 -9.50
C LEU A 125 22.82 -0.19 -8.80
N GLY A 126 23.50 -0.55 -7.71
CA GLY A 126 24.39 0.34 -6.97
C GLY A 126 23.70 1.30 -5.98
N PHE A 127 22.38 1.21 -5.79
CA PHE A 127 21.65 2.02 -4.80
C PHE A 127 21.96 1.60 -3.36
N LEU A 128 22.11 0.31 -3.12
CA LEU A 128 22.55 -0.22 -1.83
C LEU A 128 24.07 -0.39 -1.81
N LYS A 129 24.75 0.35 -0.93
CA LYS A 129 26.20 0.23 -0.76
C LYS A 129 26.59 -0.97 0.09
N LYS A 130 25.78 -1.31 1.09
CA LYS A 130 26.04 -2.40 2.03
C LYS A 130 25.17 -3.61 1.70
N ASN A 131 25.65 -4.79 2.07
CA ASN A 131 24.82 -5.97 2.11
C ASN A 131 23.89 -5.84 3.32
N MET A 132 22.61 -6.05 3.08
CA MET A 132 21.54 -6.02 4.07
C MET A 132 20.56 -7.14 3.75
N LYS A 133 19.90 -7.63 4.79
CA LYS A 133 18.79 -8.58 4.68
C LYS A 133 17.52 -7.93 5.24
N PRO A 134 16.32 -8.37 4.83
CA PRO A 134 15.07 -7.78 5.30
C PRO A 134 14.93 -7.76 6.83
N GLU A 135 15.48 -8.75 7.53
CA GLU A 135 15.46 -8.87 9.00
C GLU A 135 16.24 -7.74 9.70
N ASP A 136 17.12 -7.04 8.98
CA ASP A 136 17.82 -5.87 9.53
C ASP A 136 16.87 -4.65 9.66
N LEU A 137 15.72 -4.68 8.99
CA LEU A 137 14.73 -3.58 8.94
C LEU A 137 13.34 -3.97 9.46
N VAL A 138 12.94 -5.23 9.30
CA VAL A 138 11.57 -5.70 9.57
C VAL A 138 11.51 -6.40 10.93
N ASP A 139 10.82 -5.78 11.89
CA ASP A 139 10.54 -6.37 13.21
C ASP A 139 9.13 -7.00 13.23
N ARG A 140 9.06 -8.31 12.95
CA ARG A 140 7.80 -9.08 13.00
C ARG A 140 7.29 -9.32 14.43
N SER A 141 8.11 -9.11 15.47
CA SER A 141 7.67 -9.32 16.86
C SER A 141 6.56 -8.33 17.26
N LEU A 142 6.59 -7.13 16.69
CA LEU A 142 5.57 -6.09 16.92
C LEU A 142 4.20 -6.49 16.38
N LEU A 143 4.16 -7.15 15.22
CA LEU A 143 2.90 -7.65 14.64
C LEU A 143 2.28 -8.74 15.52
N LYS A 144 3.11 -9.68 15.98
CA LYS A 144 2.68 -10.74 16.90
C LYS A 144 2.13 -10.17 18.21
N GLU A 145 2.81 -9.19 18.80
CA GLU A 145 2.35 -8.52 20.02
C GLU A 145 1.05 -7.71 19.80
N ALA A 146 0.88 -7.15 18.60
CA ALA A 146 -0.36 -6.49 18.21
C ALA A 146 -1.53 -7.47 17.94
N GLY A 147 -1.27 -8.78 17.85
CA GLY A 147 -2.27 -9.79 17.50
C GLY A 147 -2.54 -9.88 15.98
N ILE A 148 -1.67 -9.31 15.16
CA ILE A 148 -1.73 -9.34 13.71
C ILE A 148 -1.00 -10.61 13.23
N LYS A 149 -1.66 -11.40 12.40
CA LYS A 149 -1.14 -12.66 11.85
C LYS A 149 -0.43 -12.45 10.52
#